data_AF-A0A834RGP3-F1
#
_entry.id   AF-A0A834RGP3-F1
#
_cell.length_a   1.000
_cell.length_b   1.000
_cell.length_c   1.000
_cell.angle_alpha   90.00
_cell.angle_beta   90.00
_cell.angle_gamma   90.00
#
_symmetry.space_group_name_H-M   'P 1'
#
loop_
_entity.id
_entity.type
_entity.pdbx_description
1 polymer ?
#
loop_
_entity_poly.entity_id
_entity_poly.type
_entity_poly.pdbx_seq_one_letter_code
_entity_poly.pdbx_strand_id
1 'polypeptide(L)'
;MSTFARFNDLNDDLDRLREQINLHLSKSSKKSDILTINKLLNKSENIKTMLQAEVIKCLPSYQAQMKARFDAIIRDWEQFKMSIADSIGQKDNLIASFGAMDQSYRPQRRELASGIETLERSSNSLRRAEVVARESEEIGTDIMDELANQRESLIRSREMLGNHQSSLRQSHRLIRSINIQLITNKCLLILIILLELLILVIIIVFRFILHH
;
A
#
# COMPACT_ATOMS: atom_id res chain seq x y z
N MET A 1 -2.74 18.39 2.44
CA MET A 1 -1.59 17.50 2.14
C MET A 1 -2.16 16.09 2.00
N SER A 2 -2.03 15.45 0.85
CA SER A 2 -2.57 14.08 0.68
C SER A 2 -1.86 13.13 1.63
N THR A 3 -2.59 12.16 2.21
CA THR A 3 -2.06 11.10 3.09
C THR A 3 -0.81 10.44 2.51
N PHE A 4 -0.78 10.32 1.18
CA PHE A 4 0.36 9.81 0.41
C PHE A 4 1.61 10.70 0.47
N ALA A 5 1.46 12.03 0.32
CA ALA A 5 2.59 12.96 0.39
C ALA A 5 3.24 12.92 1.79
N ARG A 6 2.40 12.89 2.84
CA ARG A 6 2.88 12.83 4.21
C ARG A 6 3.55 11.51 4.56
N PHE A 7 3.10 10.39 3.97
CA PHE A 7 3.77 9.09 4.11
C PHE A 7 5.17 9.10 3.48
N ASN A 8 5.32 9.67 2.28
CA ASN A 8 6.63 9.78 1.64
C ASN A 8 7.57 10.72 2.41
N ASP A 9 7.08 11.86 2.90
CA ASP A 9 7.87 12.78 3.73
C ASP A 9 8.40 12.09 5.00
N LEU A 10 7.56 11.27 5.64
CA LEU A 10 7.96 10.49 6.82
C LEU A 10 8.98 9.40 6.49
N ASN A 11 8.90 8.80 5.31
CA ASN A 11 9.90 7.84 4.83
C ASN A 11 11.25 8.52 4.59
N ASP A 12 11.25 9.69 3.94
CA ASP A 12 12.46 10.48 3.72
C ASP A 12 13.12 10.91 5.04
N ASP A 13 12.32 11.24 6.06
CA ASP A 13 12.83 11.54 7.41
C ASP A 13 13.47 10.32 8.09
N LEU A 14 12.98 9.11 7.81
CA LEU A 14 13.54 7.86 8.32
C LEU A 14 14.88 7.55 7.62
N ASP A 15 14.99 7.82 6.33
CA ASP A 15 16.24 7.73 5.57
C ASP A 15 17.29 8.75 6.05
N ARG A 16 16.88 9.99 6.31
CA ARG A 16 17.77 11.01 6.93
C ARG A 16 18.28 10.58 8.30
N LEU A 17 17.42 9.95 9.11
CA LEU A 17 17.84 9.39 10.40
C LEU A 17 18.85 8.26 10.22
N ARG A 18 18.66 7.39 9.23
CA ARG A 18 19.61 6.32 8.89
C ARG A 18 20.99 6.89 8.61
N GLU A 19 21.05 7.96 7.81
CA GLU A 19 22.30 8.62 7.43
C GLU A 19 22.98 9.28 8.63
N GLN A 20 22.21 9.98 9.48
CA GLN A 20 22.74 10.56 10.73
C GLN A 20 23.31 9.49 11.65
N ILE A 21 22.62 8.35 11.81
CA ILE A 21 23.10 7.26 12.64
C ILE A 21 24.40 6.67 12.07
N ASN A 22 24.48 6.44 10.76
CA ASN A 22 25.72 5.95 10.12
C ASN A 22 26.91 6.91 10.29
N LEU A 23 26.68 8.22 10.18
CA LEU A 23 27.71 9.23 10.41
C LEU A 23 28.21 9.20 11.87
N HIS A 24 27.30 9.04 12.83
CA HIS A 24 27.66 8.90 14.24
C HIS A 24 28.33 7.56 14.54
N LEU A 25 27.93 6.47 13.88
CA LEU A 25 28.53 5.13 14.02
C LEU A 25 29.98 5.10 13.49
N SER A 26 30.26 5.85 12.42
CA SER A 26 31.62 6.00 11.87
C SER A 26 32.53 6.81 12.82
N LYS A 27 31.98 7.84 13.47
CA LYS A 27 32.70 8.72 14.40
C LYS A 27 32.74 8.21 15.86
N SER A 28 32.03 7.12 16.18
CA SER A 28 31.80 6.67 17.56
C SER A 28 33.06 6.10 18.23
N SER A 29 33.88 6.99 18.79
CA SER A 29 34.94 6.62 19.74
C SER A 29 34.51 6.90 21.18
N LYS A 30 33.36 7.57 21.42
CA LYS A 30 32.97 8.06 22.75
C LYS A 30 31.57 7.59 23.15
N LYS A 31 31.41 7.30 24.45
CA LYS A 31 30.13 6.92 25.10
C LYS A 31 28.99 7.94 24.88
N SER A 32 29.33 9.21 24.60
CA SER A 32 28.38 10.26 24.21
C SER A 32 27.68 9.99 22.88
N ASP A 33 28.36 9.32 21.95
CA ASP A 33 27.86 9.09 20.60
C ASP A 33 26.87 7.92 20.62
N ILE A 34 27.10 6.91 21.46
CA ILE A 34 26.16 5.81 21.72
C ILE A 34 24.86 6.34 22.33
N LEU A 35 24.93 7.29 23.28
CA LEU A 35 23.72 7.92 23.84
C LEU A 35 22.93 8.69 22.75
N THR A 36 23.65 9.33 21.82
CA THR A 36 23.05 10.08 20.72
C THR A 36 22.39 9.14 19.71
N ILE A 37 23.04 8.02 19.37
CA ILE A 37 22.47 6.95 18.54
C ILE A 37 21.20 6.40 19.18
N ASN A 38 21.19 6.14 20.49
CA ASN A 38 19.98 5.69 21.19
C ASN A 38 18.84 6.72 21.13
N LYS A 39 19.13 8.02 21.22
CA LYS A 39 18.12 9.08 21.04
C LYS A 39 17.55 9.09 19.61
N LEU A 40 18.40 8.90 18.60
CA LEU A 40 17.99 8.82 17.20
C LEU A 40 17.14 7.57 16.92
N LEU A 41 17.49 6.43 17.52
CA LEU A 41 16.67 5.21 17.48
C LEU A 41 15.28 5.44 18.10
N ASN A 42 15.20 6.10 19.26
CA ASN A 42 13.89 6.45 19.85
C ASN A 42 13.08 7.39 18.94
N LYS A 43 13.72 8.31 18.21
CA LYS A 43 13.04 9.15 17.22
C LYS A 43 12.47 8.33 16.06
N SER A 44 13.18 7.29 15.61
CA SER A 44 12.69 6.39 14.56
C SER A 44 11.46 5.58 14.97
N GLU A 45 11.38 5.15 16.24
CA GLU A 45 10.21 4.46 16.77
C GLU A 45 8.97 5.38 16.75
N ASN A 46 9.14 6.68 17.03
CA ASN A 46 8.07 7.66 16.90
C ASN A 46 7.64 7.88 15.43
N ILE A 47 8.56 7.80 14.47
CA ILE A 47 8.21 7.94 13.05
C ILE A 47 7.47 6.68 12.56
N LYS A 48 7.84 5.48 13.04
CA LYS A 48 7.13 4.22 12.77
C LYS A 48 5.66 4.31 13.18
N THR A 49 5.37 4.86 14.37
CA THR A 49 3.97 5.04 14.81
C THR A 49 3.22 6.06 13.97
N MET A 50 3.88 7.15 13.54
CA MET A 50 3.28 8.14 12.63
C MET A 50 2.99 7.57 11.24
N LEU A 51 3.90 6.76 10.69
CA LEU A 51 3.72 6.07 9.41
C LEU A 51 2.54 5.10 9.48
N GLN A 52 2.46 4.30 10.55
CA GLN A 52 1.34 3.39 10.78
C GLN A 52 0.01 4.12 10.85
N ALA A 53 -0.05 5.23 11.58
CA ALA A 53 -1.26 6.06 11.67
C ALA A 53 -1.68 6.65 10.31
N GLU A 54 -0.73 6.92 9.42
CA GLU A 54 -1.01 7.42 8.07
C GLU A 54 -1.49 6.30 7.14
N VAL A 55 -0.99 5.06 7.28
CA VAL A 55 -1.50 3.88 6.57
C VAL A 55 -2.97 3.61 6.92
N ILE A 56 -3.34 3.73 8.20
CA ILE A 56 -4.72 3.49 8.65
C ILE A 56 -5.69 4.55 8.10
N LYS A 57 -5.22 5.76 7.80
CA LYS A 57 -6.04 6.84 7.22
C LYS A 57 -6.29 6.68 5.71
N CYS A 58 -5.59 5.77 5.03
CA CYS A 58 -5.80 5.52 3.61
C CYS A 58 -7.12 4.76 3.34
N LEU A 59 -7.70 4.98 2.16
CA LEU A 59 -8.86 4.20 1.71
C LEU A 59 -8.50 2.69 1.65
N PRO A 60 -9.43 1.77 1.97
CA PRO A 60 -9.15 0.33 2.03
C PRO A 60 -8.55 -0.26 0.75
N SER A 61 -8.95 0.25 -0.42
CA SER A 61 -8.42 -0.16 -1.73
C SER A 61 -6.92 0.12 -1.92
N TYR A 62 -6.38 1.13 -1.24
CA TYR A 62 -4.97 1.52 -1.30
C TYR A 62 -4.20 1.15 -0.02
N GLN A 63 -4.91 0.88 1.07
CA GLN A 63 -4.36 0.51 2.37
C GLN A 63 -3.54 -0.78 2.32
N ALA A 64 -3.95 -1.79 1.56
CA ALA A 64 -3.19 -3.04 1.40
C ALA A 64 -1.82 -2.80 0.77
N GLN A 65 -1.76 -1.98 -0.29
CA GLN A 65 -0.51 -1.62 -0.94
C GLN A 65 0.38 -0.77 -0.02
N MET A 66 -0.22 0.16 0.73
CA MET A 66 0.52 1.02 1.65
C MET A 66 1.04 0.25 2.86
N LYS A 67 0.27 -0.69 3.40
CA LYS A 67 0.68 -1.59 4.48
C LYS A 67 1.88 -2.45 4.05
N ALA A 68 1.84 -3.02 2.84
CA ALA A 68 2.97 -3.79 2.31
C ALA A 68 4.25 -2.95 2.19
N ARG A 69 4.15 -1.67 1.80
CA ARG A 69 5.29 -0.74 1.77
C ARG A 69 5.79 -0.39 3.17
N PHE A 70 4.88 -0.10 4.09
CA PHE A 70 5.22 0.13 5.49
C PHE A 70 5.97 -1.07 6.08
N ASP A 71 5.44 -2.29 5.90
CA ASP A 71 6.07 -3.51 6.42
C ASP A 71 7.47 -3.74 5.83
N ALA A 72 7.71 -3.36 4.56
CA ALA A 72 9.04 -3.41 3.95
C ALA A 72 10.01 -2.42 4.62
N ILE A 73 9.59 -1.17 4.81
CA ILE A 73 10.38 -0.13 5.49
C ILE A 73 10.74 -0.58 6.92
N ILE A 74 9.79 -1.18 7.65
CA ILE A 74 10.04 -1.68 9.00
C ILE A 74 11.06 -2.82 9.00
N ARG A 75 10.96 -3.78 8.08
CA ARG A 75 11.95 -4.86 7.98
C ARG A 75 13.36 -4.33 7.71
N ASP A 76 13.48 -3.36 6.80
CA ASP A 76 14.76 -2.73 6.47
C ASP A 76 15.35 -1.98 7.67
N TRP A 77 14.48 -1.34 8.48
CA TRP A 77 14.90 -0.64 9.69
C TRP A 77 15.34 -1.59 10.82
N GLU A 78 14.64 -2.71 11.02
CA GLU A 78 15.03 -3.73 12.01
C GLU A 78 16.39 -4.36 11.65
N GLN A 79 16.63 -4.64 10.36
CA GLN A 79 17.94 -5.10 9.89
C GLN A 79 19.02 -4.05 10.15
N PHE A 80 18.73 -2.78 9.91
CA PHE A 80 19.65 -1.69 10.19
C PHE A 80 19.96 -1.57 11.69
N LYS A 81 18.95 -1.66 12.55
CA LYS A 81 19.11 -1.67 14.01
C LYS A 81 19.97 -2.83 14.50
N MET A 82 19.81 -4.02 13.92
CA MET A 82 20.64 -5.18 14.23
C MET A 82 22.11 -4.95 13.79
N SER A 83 22.33 -4.35 12.62
CA SER A 83 23.69 -3.99 12.17
C SER A 83 24.39 -2.96 13.07
N ILE A 84 23.63 -2.03 13.67
CA ILE A 84 24.13 -1.08 14.67
C ILE A 84 24.53 -1.80 15.95
N ALA A 85 23.68 -2.72 16.44
CA ALA A 85 23.96 -3.50 17.64
C ALA A 85 25.23 -4.35 17.48
N ASP A 86 25.41 -5.01 16.33
CA ASP A 86 26.62 -5.78 16.02
C ASP A 86 27.87 -4.89 15.95
N SER A 87 27.75 -3.71 15.32
CA SER A 87 28.86 -2.75 15.20
C SER A 87 29.28 -2.15 16.54
N ILE A 88 28.32 -1.90 17.44
CA ILE A 88 28.60 -1.41 18.80
C ILE A 88 29.19 -2.55 19.65
N GLY A 89 28.64 -3.76 19.56
CA GLY A 89 29.13 -4.93 20.30
C GLY A 89 30.55 -5.37 19.91
N GLN A 90 30.90 -5.33 18.62
CA GLN A 90 32.28 -5.57 18.18
C GLN A 90 33.25 -4.51 18.71
N LYS A 91 32.83 -3.24 18.75
CA LYS A 91 33.67 -2.15 19.29
C LYS A 91 33.85 -2.28 20.80
N ASP A 92 32.83 -2.67 21.56
CA ASP A 92 32.95 -2.92 22.99
C ASP A 92 33.88 -4.10 23.29
N ASN A 93 33.84 -5.17 22.50
CA ASN A 93 34.77 -6.29 22.64
C ASN A 93 36.22 -5.90 22.29
N LEU A 94 36.42 -5.04 21.28
CA LEU A 94 37.74 -4.51 20.96
C LEU A 94 38.24 -3.56 22.07
N ILE A 95 37.41 -2.64 22.56
CA ILE A 95 37.77 -1.74 23.67
C ILE A 95 38.03 -2.52 24.96
N ALA A 96 37.27 -3.58 25.25
CA ALA A 96 37.52 -4.48 26.38
C ALA A 96 38.83 -5.26 26.20
N SER A 97 39.14 -5.70 24.97
CA SER A 97 40.40 -6.36 24.65
C SER A 97 41.61 -5.43 24.74
N PHE A 98 41.45 -4.14 24.42
CA PHE A 98 42.50 -3.12 24.59
C PHE A 98 42.60 -2.60 26.03
N GLY A 99 41.50 -2.56 26.80
CA GLY A 99 41.45 -2.15 28.20
C GLY A 99 41.83 -3.24 29.21
N ALA A 100 41.74 -4.51 28.84
CA ALA A 100 42.19 -5.64 29.66
C ALA A 100 43.71 -5.67 29.90
N MET A 101 44.48 -4.85 29.20
CA MET A 101 45.93 -4.72 29.41
C MET A 101 46.30 -3.73 30.53
N ASP A 102 45.38 -2.88 31.03
CA ASP A 102 45.74 -1.77 31.94
C ASP A 102 44.95 -1.64 33.25
N GLN A 103 43.96 -2.50 33.57
CA GLN A 103 43.17 -2.21 34.79
C GLN A 103 42.71 -3.42 35.60
N SER A 104 43.66 -3.94 36.37
CA SER A 104 43.34 -4.61 37.64
C SER A 104 42.86 -3.55 38.66
N TYR A 105 41.73 -3.84 39.33
CA TYR A 105 41.15 -3.16 40.51
C TYR A 105 40.08 -2.05 40.34
N ARG A 106 38.82 -2.50 40.20
CA ARG A 106 37.52 -1.95 40.70
C ARG A 106 36.94 -0.65 40.07
N PRO A 107 35.61 -0.60 39.79
CA PRO A 107 34.53 -0.83 40.76
C PRO A 107 33.35 -1.70 40.25
N GLN A 108 33.43 -3.00 40.49
CA GLN A 108 32.47 -4.01 40.04
C GLN A 108 31.07 -3.93 40.69
N ARG A 109 30.84 -3.06 41.70
CA ARG A 109 29.53 -2.91 42.38
C ARG A 109 28.64 -1.80 41.84
N ARG A 110 29.20 -0.72 41.27
CA ARG A 110 28.39 0.32 40.60
C ARG A 110 27.92 -0.14 39.22
N GLU A 111 28.72 -0.95 38.57
CA GLU A 111 28.44 -1.52 37.25
C GLU A 111 27.26 -2.51 37.30
N LEU A 112 27.22 -3.38 38.31
CA LEU A 112 26.09 -4.32 38.52
C LEU A 112 24.77 -3.60 38.81
N ALA A 113 24.78 -2.54 39.64
CA ALA A 113 23.58 -1.76 39.91
C ALA A 113 23.05 -1.06 38.65
N SER A 114 23.95 -0.51 37.81
CA SER A 114 23.57 0.07 36.53
C SER A 114 23.10 -0.97 35.50
N GLY A 115 23.64 -2.18 35.58
CA GLY A 115 23.21 -3.34 34.78
C GLY A 115 21.79 -3.77 35.13
N ILE A 116 21.43 -3.79 36.42
CA ILE A 116 20.08 -4.10 36.89
C ILE A 116 19.08 -3.01 36.48
N GLU A 117 19.42 -1.72 36.62
CA GLU A 117 18.53 -0.61 36.18
C GLU A 117 18.29 -0.65 34.65
N THR A 118 19.33 -0.99 33.89
CA THR A 118 19.22 -1.14 32.43
C THR A 118 18.39 -2.36 32.07
N LEU A 119 18.54 -3.46 32.80
CA LEU A 119 17.74 -4.68 32.59
C LEU A 119 16.26 -4.47 32.95
N GLU A 120 15.98 -3.74 34.03
CA GLU A 120 14.63 -3.37 34.43
C GLU A 120 13.97 -2.46 33.38
N ARG A 121 14.70 -1.46 32.87
CA ARG A 121 14.22 -0.63 31.76
C ARG A 121 14.01 -1.42 30.48
N SER A 122 14.91 -2.35 30.16
CA SER A 122 14.79 -3.23 28.99
C SER A 122 13.59 -4.16 29.13
N SER A 123 13.37 -4.75 30.31
CA SER A 123 12.22 -5.58 30.63
C SER A 123 10.90 -4.82 30.54
N ASN A 124 10.85 -3.61 31.11
CA ASN A 124 9.68 -2.74 31.01
C ASN A 124 9.41 -2.29 29.55
N SER A 125 10.46 -2.08 28.76
CA SER A 125 10.33 -1.76 27.33
C SER A 125 9.86 -2.97 26.52
N LEU A 126 10.36 -4.16 26.83
CA LEU A 126 9.93 -5.42 26.22
C LEU A 126 8.46 -5.71 26.52
N ARG A 127 8.02 -5.52 27.77
CA ARG A 127 6.61 -5.68 28.15
C ARG A 127 5.69 -4.71 27.41
N ARG A 128 6.13 -3.46 27.23
CA ARG A 128 5.38 -2.49 26.40
C ARG A 128 5.36 -2.90 24.93
N ALA A 129 6.48 -3.40 24.41
CA ALA A 129 6.56 -3.89 23.04
C ALA A 129 5.65 -5.10 22.81
N GLU A 130 5.54 -6.01 23.78
CA GLU A 130 4.62 -7.16 23.74
C GLU A 130 3.15 -6.71 23.68
N VAL A 131 2.76 -5.74 24.51
CA VAL A 131 1.39 -5.18 24.49
C VAL A 131 1.07 -4.54 23.14
N VAL A 132 2.00 -3.72 22.61
CA VAL A 132 1.83 -3.06 21.31
C VAL A 132 1.85 -4.07 20.16
N ALA A 133 2.69 -5.11 20.24
CA ALA A 133 2.74 -6.17 19.25
C ALA A 133 1.43 -6.96 19.23
N ARG A 134 0.86 -7.27 20.39
CA ARG A 134 -0.42 -7.96 20.51
C ARG A 134 -1.58 -7.11 19.99
N GLU A 135 -1.61 -5.82 20.31
CA GLU A 135 -2.61 -4.88 19.76
C GLU A 135 -2.47 -4.78 18.22
N SER A 136 -1.24 -4.77 17.72
CA SER A 136 -0.99 -4.77 16.27
C SER A 136 -1.35 -6.12 15.60
N GLU A 137 -1.27 -7.24 16.30
CA GLU A 137 -1.71 -8.56 15.83
C GLU A 137 -3.24 -8.63 15.76
N GLU A 138 -3.92 -8.07 16.75
CA GLU A 138 -5.38 -7.94 16.78
C GLU A 138 -5.88 -7.08 15.61
N ILE A 139 -5.35 -5.85 15.46
CA ILE A 139 -5.65 -4.97 14.31
C ILE A 139 -5.23 -5.64 12.99
N GLY A 140 -4.12 -6.39 13.00
CA GLY A 140 -3.65 -7.14 11.85
C GLY A 140 -4.63 -8.21 11.40
N THR A 141 -5.26 -8.90 12.36
CA THR A 141 -6.27 -9.94 12.16
C THR A 141 -7.56 -9.34 11.62
N ASP A 142 -8.04 -8.24 12.21
CA ASP A 142 -9.23 -7.51 11.72
C ASP A 142 -9.04 -7.03 10.27
N ILE A 143 -7.85 -6.53 9.94
CA ILE A 143 -7.51 -6.13 8.57
C ILE A 143 -7.46 -7.36 7.64
N MET A 144 -6.97 -8.51 8.11
CA MET A 144 -6.95 -9.74 7.30
C MET A 144 -8.36 -10.23 6.99
N ASP A 145 -9.27 -10.17 7.96
CA ASP A 145 -10.67 -10.52 7.77
C ASP A 145 -11.37 -9.55 6.80
N GLU A 146 -11.12 -8.26 6.92
CA GLU A 146 -11.63 -7.25 5.98
C GLU A 146 -11.06 -7.47 4.56
N LEU A 147 -9.76 -7.77 4.42
CA LEU A 147 -9.14 -8.09 3.13
C LEU A 147 -9.67 -9.40 2.54
N ALA A 148 -9.98 -10.40 3.37
CA ALA A 148 -10.61 -11.63 2.94
C ALA A 148 -12.03 -11.36 2.41
N ASN A 149 -12.80 -10.54 3.11
CA ASN A 149 -14.13 -10.09 2.67
C ASN A 149 -14.07 -9.27 1.38
N GLN A 150 -13.11 -8.36 1.25
CA GLN A 150 -12.87 -7.60 0.02
C GLN A 150 -12.43 -8.48 -1.14
N ARG A 151 -11.60 -9.51 -0.88
CA ARG A 151 -11.22 -10.52 -1.89
C ARG A 151 -12.45 -11.30 -2.35
N GLU A 152 -13.32 -11.71 -1.45
CA GLU A 152 -14.56 -12.40 -1.80
C GLU A 152 -15.48 -11.49 -2.64
N SER A 153 -15.59 -10.21 -2.27
CA SER A 153 -16.32 -9.20 -3.05
C SER A 153 -15.73 -8.97 -4.44
N LEU A 154 -14.40 -8.94 -4.58
CA LEU A 154 -13.70 -8.89 -5.87
C LEU A 154 -13.93 -10.15 -6.70
N ILE A 155 -13.92 -11.33 -6.09
CA ILE A 155 -14.23 -12.60 -6.77
C ILE A 155 -15.67 -12.59 -7.26
N ARG A 156 -16.64 -12.21 -6.43
CA ARG A 156 -18.06 -12.05 -6.81
C ARG A 156 -18.24 -11.03 -7.93
N SER A 157 -17.57 -9.88 -7.84
CA SER A 157 -17.59 -8.84 -8.88
C SER A 157 -16.96 -9.35 -10.18
N ARG A 158 -15.88 -10.13 -10.09
CA ARG A 158 -15.23 -10.76 -11.25
C ARG A 158 -16.08 -11.87 -11.86
N GLU A 159 -16.79 -12.66 -11.06
CA GLU A 159 -17.79 -13.64 -11.51
C GLU A 159 -18.97 -12.95 -12.18
N MET A 160 -19.47 -11.85 -11.61
CA MET A 160 -20.49 -11.02 -12.26
C MET A 160 -19.97 -10.40 -13.56
N LEU A 161 -18.73 -9.91 -13.62
CA LEU A 161 -18.11 -9.39 -14.85
C LEU A 161 -17.88 -10.48 -15.91
N GLY A 162 -17.47 -11.69 -15.49
CA GLY A 162 -17.38 -12.87 -16.34
C GLY A 162 -18.75 -13.28 -16.88
N ASN A 163 -19.78 -13.24 -16.03
CA ASN A 163 -21.17 -13.40 -16.43
C ASN A 163 -21.68 -12.23 -17.28
N HIS A 164 -21.11 -11.02 -17.18
CA HIS A 164 -21.42 -9.86 -18.04
C HIS A 164 -20.72 -9.88 -19.41
N GLN A 165 -19.86 -10.85 -19.72
CA GLN A 165 -19.60 -11.20 -21.13
C GLN A 165 -20.85 -11.81 -21.81
N SER A 166 -21.77 -12.41 -21.04
CA SER A 166 -23.08 -12.84 -21.55
C SER A 166 -24.06 -11.67 -21.73
N SER A 167 -23.97 -10.63 -20.89
CA SER A 167 -24.78 -9.41 -21.00
C SER A 167 -24.34 -8.50 -22.13
N LEU A 168 -23.04 -8.42 -22.47
CA LEU A 168 -22.58 -7.75 -23.69
C LEU A 168 -23.10 -8.45 -24.97
N ARG A 169 -23.18 -9.79 -24.97
CA ARG A 169 -23.86 -10.53 -26.04
C ARG A 169 -25.36 -10.23 -26.11
N GLN A 170 -26.03 -9.95 -24.98
CA GLN A 170 -27.42 -9.51 -24.96
C GLN A 170 -27.60 -8.08 -25.47
N SER A 171 -26.74 -7.13 -25.08
CA SER A 171 -26.77 -5.76 -25.60
C SER A 171 -26.55 -5.72 -27.12
N HIS A 172 -25.62 -6.51 -27.66
CA HIS A 172 -25.45 -6.66 -29.11
C HIS A 172 -26.66 -7.30 -29.80
N ARG A 173 -27.35 -8.26 -29.16
CA ARG A 173 -28.58 -8.87 -29.71
C ARG A 173 -29.74 -7.87 -29.75
N LEU A 174 -29.90 -7.05 -28.70
CA LEU A 174 -30.92 -6.00 -28.64
C LEU A 174 -30.66 -4.91 -29.69
N ILE A 175 -29.42 -4.41 -29.80
CA ILE A 175 -29.04 -3.43 -30.83
C ILE A 175 -29.24 -4.02 -32.23
N ARG A 176 -28.89 -5.29 -32.45
CA ARG A 176 -29.13 -5.97 -33.74
C ARG A 176 -30.63 -6.09 -34.05
N SER A 177 -31.48 -6.37 -33.07
CA SER A 177 -32.94 -6.41 -33.23
C SER A 177 -33.50 -5.04 -33.64
N ILE A 178 -33.05 -3.97 -32.97
CA ILE A 178 -33.44 -2.59 -33.32
C ILE A 178 -32.98 -2.24 -34.74
N ASN A 179 -31.74 -2.59 -35.12
CA ASN A 179 -31.21 -2.30 -36.44
C ASN A 179 -31.96 -3.04 -37.56
N ILE A 180 -32.33 -4.31 -37.34
CA ILE A 180 -33.11 -5.08 -38.33
C ILE A 180 -34.50 -4.47 -38.51
N GLN A 181 -35.17 -4.06 -37.43
CA GLN A 181 -36.47 -3.40 -37.51
C GLN A 181 -36.40 -2.09 -38.30
N LEU A 182 -35.33 -1.30 -38.12
CA LEU A 182 -35.10 -0.07 -38.89
C LEU A 182 -34.86 -0.35 -40.38
N ILE A 183 -34.12 -1.42 -40.73
CA ILE A 183 -33.87 -1.80 -42.12
C ILE A 183 -35.18 -2.21 -42.80
N THR A 184 -36.00 -3.05 -42.16
CA THR A 184 -37.30 -3.46 -42.70
C THR A 184 -38.22 -2.25 -42.95
N ASN A 185 -38.28 -1.32 -42.00
CA ASN A 185 -39.08 -0.10 -42.14
C ASN A 185 -38.57 0.78 -43.30
N LYS A 186 -37.25 0.90 -43.46
CA LYS A 186 -36.65 1.62 -44.60
C LYS A 186 -36.97 0.94 -45.94
N CYS A 187 -36.89 -0.38 -46.02
CA CYS A 187 -37.21 -1.14 -47.24
C CYS A 187 -38.69 -1.00 -47.62
N LEU A 188 -39.61 -1.07 -46.66
CA LEU A 188 -41.05 -0.88 -46.90
C LEU A 188 -41.34 0.53 -47.42
N LEU A 189 -40.68 1.55 -46.87
CA LEU A 189 -40.85 2.93 -47.33
C LEU A 189 -40.39 3.10 -48.78
N ILE A 190 -39.24 2.53 -49.15
CA ILE A 190 -38.75 2.55 -50.55
C ILE A 190 -39.73 1.84 -51.49
N LEU A 191 -40.29 0.70 -51.07
CA LEU A 191 -41.27 -0.05 -51.87
C LEU A 191 -42.54 0.77 -52.16
N ILE A 192 -43.07 1.46 -51.16
CA ILE A 192 -44.28 2.30 -51.31
C ILE A 192 -44.01 3.45 -52.29
N ILE A 193 -42.87 4.13 -52.17
CA ILE A 193 -42.50 5.23 -53.09
C ILE A 193 -42.40 4.72 -54.54
N LEU A 194 -41.80 3.56 -54.77
CA LEU A 194 -41.71 2.96 -56.11
C LEU A 194 -43.10 2.63 -56.68
N LEU A 195 -44.00 2.13 -55.85
CA LEU A 195 -45.37 1.80 -56.25
C LEU A 195 -46.17 3.06 -56.60
N GLU A 196 -46.05 4.14 -55.82
CA GLU A 196 -46.67 5.43 -56.13
C GLU A 196 -46.16 6.00 -57.45
N LEU A 197 -44.84 5.98 -57.68
CA LEU A 197 -44.25 6.43 -58.94
C LEU A 197 -44.74 5.60 -60.13
N LEU A 198 -44.85 4.27 -59.98
CA LEU A 198 -45.36 3.40 -61.03
C LEU A 198 -46.79 3.76 -61.42
N ILE A 199 -47.68 3.96 -60.44
CA ILE A 199 -49.07 4.36 -60.68
C ILE A 199 -49.13 5.72 -61.37
N LEU A 200 -48.31 6.68 -60.92
CA LEU A 200 -48.25 8.03 -61.51
C LEU A 200 -47.83 7.96 -62.98
N VAL A 201 -46.80 7.17 -63.31
CA VAL A 201 -46.36 6.93 -64.69
C VAL A 201 -47.46 6.29 -65.53
N ILE A 202 -48.15 5.27 -65.01
CA ILE A 202 -49.26 4.60 -65.70
C ILE A 202 -50.38 5.61 -66.01
N ILE A 203 -50.75 6.47 -65.05
CA ILE A 203 -51.79 7.49 -65.23
C ILE A 203 -51.37 8.52 -66.28
N ILE A 204 -50.11 8.99 -66.26
CA ILE A 204 -49.62 9.95 -67.26
C ILE A 204 -49.67 9.32 -68.65
N VAL A 205 -49.17 8.10 -68.82
CA VAL A 205 -49.15 7.40 -70.10
C VAL A 205 -50.57 7.15 -70.60
N PHE A 206 -51.47 6.66 -69.73
CA PHE A 206 -52.86 6.43 -70.10
C PHE A 206 -53.58 7.73 -70.47
N ARG A 207 -53.41 8.81 -69.70
CA ARG A 207 -54.00 10.12 -70.02
C ARG A 207 -53.42 10.69 -71.31
N PHE A 208 -52.12 10.59 -71.53
CA PHE A 208 -51.46 11.10 -72.73
C PHE A 208 -51.91 10.34 -73.99
N ILE A 209 -52.03 9.02 -73.89
CA ILE A 209 -52.51 8.17 -75.00
C ILE A 209 -54.02 8.35 -75.23
N LEU A 210 -54.83 8.52 -74.19
CA LEU A 210 -56.29 8.65 -74.33
C LEU A 210 -56.73 10.07 -74.73
N HIS A 211 -55.93 11.10 -74.45
CA HIS A 211 -56.22 12.49 -74.78
C HIS A 211 -55.63 12.93 -76.14
N HIS A 212 -54.92 12.05 -76.83
CA HIS A 212 -54.45 12.26 -78.20
C HIS A 212 -55.25 11.37 -79.16
#